data_AF-A0A4R1QRT0-F1
#
_entry.id   AF-A0A4R1QRT0-F1
#
_cell.length_a   1.000
_cell.length_b   1.000
_cell.length_c   1.000
_cell.angle_alpha   90.00
_cell.angle_beta   90.00
_cell.angle_gamma   90.00
#
_symmetry.space_group_name_H-M   'P 1'
#
loop_
_entity.id
_entity.type
_entity.pdbx_description
1 polymer ?
#
loop_
_entity_poly.entity_id
_entity_poly.type
_entity_poly.pdbx_seq_one_letter_code
_entity_poly.pdbx_strand_id
1 'polypeptide(L)' 'MESNNDKKLELNPDSLKILKNRIYLMERENHKTKKYKDNEMVERIRKLIEAEVDKNDN' A
#
# COMPACT_ATOMS: atom_id res chain seq x y z
N MET A 1 2.13 34.75 -0.53
CA MET A 1 2.26 33.70 0.50
C MET A 1 0.97 32.90 0.44
N GLU A 2 0.98 31.80 -0.30
CA GLU A 2 -0.12 30.82 -0.26
C GLU A 2 0.36 29.68 0.63
N SER A 3 -0.18 29.65 1.85
CA SER A 3 0.08 28.58 2.80
C SER A 3 -0.60 27.32 2.31
N ASN A 4 0.13 26.50 1.55
CA ASN A 4 -0.25 25.13 1.29
C ASN A 4 -0.35 24.42 2.64
N ASN A 5 -1.58 24.27 3.13
CA ASN A 5 -1.90 23.31 4.17
C ASN A 5 -1.79 21.92 3.54
N ASP A 6 -0.55 21.50 3.25
CA ASP A 6 -0.18 20.11 3.16
C ASP A 6 -0.36 19.54 4.56
N LYS A 7 -1.61 19.21 4.92
CA LYS A 7 -1.88 18.27 6.00
C LYS A 7 -1.11 17.02 5.62
N LYS A 8 0.10 16.87 6.13
CA LYS A 8 0.85 15.62 6.06
C LYS A 8 -0.09 14.57 6.62
N LEU A 9 -0.63 13.76 5.73
CA LEU A 9 -1.29 12.51 6.08
C LEU A 9 -0.17 11.64 6.67
N GLU A 10 0.07 11.80 7.97
CA GLU A 10 0.96 10.93 8.70
C GLU A 10 0.24 9.60 8.86
N LEU A 11 0.53 8.69 7.93
CA LEU A 11 0.07 7.31 8.05
C LEU A 11 0.52 6.75 9.39
N ASN A 12 -0.43 6.15 10.11
CA ASN A 12 -0.15 5.48 11.36
C ASN A 12 0.99 4.45 11.15
N PRO A 13 2.09 4.52 11.92
CA PRO A 13 3.23 3.61 11.77
C PRO A 13 2.85 2.13 11.90
N ASP A 14 1.81 1.80 12.69
CA ASP A 14 1.31 0.43 12.82
C ASP A 14 0.61 -0.03 11.54
N SER A 15 -0.21 0.82 10.93
CA SER A 15 -0.87 0.54 9.65
C SER A 15 0.16 0.35 8.53
N LEU A 16 1.22 1.17 8.50
CA LEU A 16 2.35 1.02 7.58
C LEU A 16 3.07 -0.31 7.76
N LYS A 17 3.31 -0.73 9.01
CA LYS A 17 3.97 -2.01 9.32
C LYS A 17 3.12 -3.19 8.87
N ILE A 18 1.81 -3.14 9.09
CA ILE A 18 0.86 -4.17 8.64
C ILE A 18 0.83 -4.22 7.11
N LEU A 19 0.73 -3.06 6.44
CA LEU A 19 0.70 -2.94 4.99
C LEU A 19 1.96 -3.52 4.35
N LYS A 20 3.14 -3.18 4.88
CA LYS A 20 4.43 -3.71 4.43
C LYS A 20 4.51 -5.23 4.55
N ASN A 21 4.06 -5.78 5.68
CA ASN A 21 4.04 -7.23 5.88
C ASN A 21 3.08 -7.93 4.89
N ARG A 22 1.93 -7.31 4.61
CA ARG A 22 0.94 -7.84 3.66
C ARG A 22 1.47 -7.86 2.23
N ILE A 23 2.13 -6.79 1.80
CA ILE A 23 2.79 -6.72 0.48
C ILE A 23 3.85 -7.82 0.37
N TYR A 24 4.72 -7.96 1.37
CA TYR A 24 5.76 -8.98 1.40
C TYR A 24 5.19 -10.41 1.26
N LEU A 25 4.12 -10.74 2.01
CA LEU A 25 3.49 -12.06 1.90
C LEU A 25 2.92 -12.31 0.51
N MET A 26 2.31 -11.29 -0.10
CA MET A 26 1.73 -11.36 -1.43
C MET A 26 2.80 -11.56 -2.51
N GLU A 27 3.92 -10.82 -2.42
CA GLU A 27 5.08 -10.98 -3.31
C GLU A 27 5.73 -12.35 -3.15
N ARG A 28 5.90 -12.83 -1.91
CA ARG A 28 6.46 -14.15 -1.63
C ARG A 28 5.59 -15.27 -2.18
N GLU A 29 4.28 -15.17 -2.01
CA GLU A 29 3.32 -16.12 -2.58
C GLU A 29 3.35 -16.07 -4.11
N ASN A 30 3.41 -14.88 -4.70
CA ASN A 30 3.50 -14.75 -6.15
C ASN A 30 4.83 -15.29 -6.70
N HIS A 31 5.94 -15.09 -5.99
CA HIS A 31 7.23 -15.66 -6.38
C HIS A 31 7.18 -17.20 -6.40
N LYS A 32 6.48 -17.80 -5.42
CA LYS A 32 6.30 -19.26 -5.32
C LYS A 32 5.36 -19.81 -6.40
N THR A 33 4.25 -19.13 -6.66
CA THR A 33 3.17 -19.63 -7.52
C THR A 33 3.24 -19.13 -8.96
N LYS A 34 3.96 -18.03 -9.20
CA LYS A 34 4.00 -17.25 -10.44
C LYS A 34 2.61 -16.95 -11.00
N LYS A 35 1.64 -16.74 -10.11
CA LYS A 35 0.23 -16.56 -10.44
C LYS A 35 -0.04 -15.27 -11.20
N TYR A 36 0.73 -14.23 -10.90
CA TYR A 36 0.61 -12.89 -11.46
C TYR A 36 1.93 -12.49 -12.13
N LYS A 37 1.81 -11.79 -13.26
CA LYS A 37 2.93 -11.09 -13.87
C LYS A 37 3.33 -9.86 -13.04
N ASP A 38 4.52 -9.33 -13.28
CA ASP A 38 5.07 -8.21 -12.52
C ASP A 38 4.13 -6.99 -12.56
N ASN A 39 3.58 -6.67 -13.73
CA ASN A 39 2.62 -5.57 -13.88
C ASN A 39 1.32 -5.79 -13.08
N GLU A 40 0.79 -7.01 -13.06
CA GLU A 40 -0.41 -7.35 -12.29
C GLU A 40 -0.16 -7.30 -10.78
N MET A 41 1.05 -7.69 -10.33
CA MET A 41 1.46 -7.54 -8.94
C MET A 41 1.55 -6.09 -8.52
N VAL A 42 2.17 -5.25 -9.35
CA VAL A 42 2.28 -3.81 -9.10
C VAL A 42 0.91 -3.16 -8.99
N GLU A 43 -0.02 -3.47 -9.89
CA GLU A 43 -1.39 -2.94 -9.82
C GLU A 43 -2.12 -3.40 -8.55
N ARG A 44 -1.94 -4.66 -8.14
CA ARG A 44 -2.54 -5.18 -6.90
C ARG A 44 -1.98 -4.49 -5.67
N ILE A 45 -0.66 -4.27 -5.62
CA ILE A 45 -0.02 -3.55 -4.51
C ILE A 45 -0.54 -2.11 -4.46
N ARG A 46 -0.65 -1.44 -5.63
CA ARG A 46 -1.21 -0.08 -5.69
C ARG A 46 -2.63 -0.02 -5.12
N LYS A 47 -3.53 -0.90 -5.58
CA LYS A 47 -4.92 -0.97 -5.06
C LYS A 47 -4.98 -1.25 -3.56
N LEU A 48 -4.05 -2.06 -3.05
CA LEU A 48 -3.94 -2.36 -1.62
C LEU A 48 -3.56 -1.10 -0.82
N ILE A 49 -2.62 -0.31 -1.34
CA ILE A 49 -2.18 0.95 -0.71
C ILE A 49 -3.31 1.99 -0.76
N GLU A 50 -3.95 2.19 -1.91
CA GLU A 50 -5.09 3.10 -2.08
C GLU A 50 -6.21 2.78 -1.07
N ALA A 51 -6.61 1.51 -0.98
CA ALA A 51 -7.64 1.07 -0.04
C ALA A 51 -7.24 1.24 1.45
N GLU A 52 -5.95 1.24 1.76
CA GLU A 52 -5.47 1.49 3.12
C GLU A 52 -5.42 3.00 3.42
N VAL A 53 -5.11 3.83 2.43
CA VAL A 53 -5.16 5.30 2.54
C VAL A 53 -6.61 5.76 2.71
N ASP A 54 -7.54 5.29 1.87
CA ASP A 54 -8.97 5.65 1.94
C ASP A 54 -9.61 5.33 3.30
N LYS A 55 -9.11 4.30 4.01
CA LYS A 55 -9.55 3.95 5.35
C LYS A 55 -9.01 4.87 6.45
N ASN A 56 -7.83 5.47 6.26
CA ASN A 56 -7.27 6.40 7.23
C ASN A 56 -7.84 7.83 7.06
N ASP A 57 -8.50 8.11 5.93
CA ASP A 57 -9.20 9.38 5.67
C ASP A 57 -10.63 9.44 6.24
N ASN A 58 -11.18 8.33 6.76
CA ASN A 58 -12.50 8.26 7.43
C ASN A 58 -12.35 8.00 8.94
#